data_AF-A0AAJ0CQ31-F1
#
_entry.id   AF-A0AAJ0CQ31-F1
#
_cell.length_a   1.000
_cell.length_b   1.000
_cell.length_c   1.000
_cell.angle_alpha   90.00
_cell.angle_beta   90.00
_cell.angle_gamma   90.00
#
_symmetry.space_group_name_H-M   'P 1'
#
loop_
_entity.id
_entity.type
_entity.pdbx_description
1 polymer ?
#
loop_
_entity_poly.entity_id
_entity_poly.type
_entity_poly.pdbx_seq_one_letter_code
_entity_poly.pdbx_strand_id
1 'polypeptide(L)'
;MSNPAVSTHESILENTRLCPLLSLKQDRKLVYINLGSIVTGNMLDKHPTYCDPLVRLYMLVMNCVMENSDYDILLITSNSGENFEAMFRTYLTRLSENKHRLHFCDWINQVSFLRDHQPAMFVYHGGGNSLREAVTACVPLLVIPFFGDQLCTANVVHFCGIGRSLRLDFSAGDGNSNTIDMEETYLTAEGQRYIGAGLVDVMSRLEGFRANIEKLKQ
;
A
#
# COMPACT_ATOMS: atom_id res chain seq x y z
N MET A 1 7.34 -21.10 -39.87
CA MET A 1 7.86 -19.81 -39.37
C MET A 1 7.02 -19.43 -38.17
N SER A 2 7.56 -19.69 -36.99
CA SER A 2 6.95 -19.45 -35.68
C SER A 2 7.03 -17.97 -35.33
N ASN A 3 5.92 -17.41 -34.85
CA ASN A 3 5.87 -16.05 -34.32
C ASN A 3 5.95 -16.12 -32.79
N PRO A 4 7.03 -15.65 -32.13
CA PRO A 4 7.16 -15.70 -30.68
C PRO A 4 6.94 -14.31 -30.08
N ALA A 5 5.70 -13.96 -29.72
CA ALA A 5 5.42 -12.71 -28.99
C ALA A 5 4.11 -12.69 -28.19
N VAL A 6 3.45 -13.83 -27.96
CA VAL A 6 2.12 -13.84 -27.31
C VAL A 6 2.14 -14.41 -25.88
N SER A 7 3.23 -15.06 -25.43
CA SER A 7 3.17 -15.91 -24.23
C SER A 7 3.64 -15.29 -22.90
N THR A 8 3.98 -14.01 -22.82
CA THR A 8 4.52 -13.38 -21.58
C THR A 8 3.58 -12.37 -20.92
N HIS A 9 2.51 -11.96 -21.60
CA HIS A 9 1.62 -10.88 -21.14
C HIS A 9 0.37 -11.40 -20.39
N GLU A 10 -0.17 -12.56 -20.76
CA GLU A 10 -1.28 -13.21 -20.02
C GLU A 10 -0.84 -13.78 -18.66
N SER A 11 0.41 -14.24 -18.55
CA SER A 11 0.90 -14.97 -17.36
C SER A 11 1.08 -14.11 -16.10
N ILE A 12 1.26 -12.79 -16.25
CA ILE A 12 1.36 -11.87 -15.11
C ILE A 12 0.00 -11.79 -14.38
N LEU A 13 -1.09 -11.98 -15.13
CA LEU A 13 -2.46 -11.77 -14.66
C LEU A 13 -3.13 -13.06 -14.20
N GLU A 14 -2.77 -14.19 -14.81
CA GLU A 14 -3.13 -15.51 -14.27
C GLU A 14 -2.50 -15.76 -12.89
N ASN A 15 -1.29 -15.23 -12.64
CA ASN A 15 -0.66 -15.24 -11.31
C ASN A 15 -1.34 -14.31 -10.28
N THR A 16 -2.28 -13.45 -10.68
CA THR A 16 -3.00 -12.53 -9.78
C THR A 16 -4.11 -13.23 -8.99
N ARG A 17 -4.63 -14.34 -9.53
CA ARG A 17 -5.77 -15.09 -8.94
C ARG A 17 -5.36 -16.19 -7.95
N LEU A 18 -4.11 -16.63 -7.98
CA LEU A 18 -3.58 -17.64 -7.07
C LEU A 18 -2.75 -16.93 -6.00
N CYS A 19 -3.17 -17.07 -4.74
CA CYS A 19 -2.47 -16.53 -3.58
C CYS A 19 -0.99 -16.97 -3.61
N PRO A 20 -0.02 -16.06 -3.81
CA PRO A 20 1.37 -16.42 -4.07
C PRO A 20 2.15 -16.76 -2.78
N LEU A 21 1.46 -17.11 -1.69
CA LEU A 21 2.09 -17.39 -0.40
C LEU A 21 3.13 -18.51 -0.47
N LEU A 22 2.99 -19.44 -1.43
CA LEU A 22 3.93 -20.52 -1.68
C LEU A 22 5.24 -20.08 -2.37
N SER A 23 5.30 -18.85 -2.91
CA SER A 23 6.47 -18.32 -3.65
C SER A 23 7.16 -17.13 -2.99
N LEU A 24 6.67 -16.66 -1.84
CA LEU A 24 7.35 -15.64 -1.04
C LEU A 24 8.67 -16.23 -0.53
N LYS A 25 9.78 -15.83 -1.15
CA LYS A 25 11.10 -16.31 -0.75
C LYS A 25 11.43 -15.79 0.64
N GLN A 26 11.86 -16.68 1.53
CA GLN A 26 12.18 -16.37 2.92
C GLN A 26 13.44 -15.50 3.11
N ASP A 27 14.15 -15.14 2.03
CA ASP A 27 15.38 -14.35 2.08
C ASP A 27 15.13 -12.83 2.11
N ARG A 28 13.95 -12.36 1.67
CA ARG A 28 13.58 -10.95 1.65
C ARG A 28 12.49 -10.60 2.65
N LYS A 29 12.54 -9.34 3.11
CA LYS A 29 11.50 -8.76 3.96
C LYS A 29 10.26 -8.44 3.12
N LEU A 30 9.07 -8.68 3.66
CA LEU A 30 7.84 -8.44 2.92
C LEU A 30 7.20 -7.11 3.33
N VAL A 31 6.87 -6.26 2.36
CA VAL A 31 5.96 -5.12 2.53
C VAL A 31 4.57 -5.53 2.08
N TYR A 32 3.61 -5.46 2.99
CA TYR A 32 2.21 -5.74 2.70
C TYR A 32 1.46 -4.43 2.41
N ILE A 33 0.76 -4.35 1.29
CA ILE A 33 0.01 -3.16 0.88
C ILE A 33 -1.46 -3.55 0.69
N ASN A 34 -2.34 -2.94 1.49
CA ASN A 34 -3.80 -3.08 1.36
C ASN A 34 -4.51 -1.79 1.78
N LEU A 35 -5.04 -1.04 0.80
CA LEU A 35 -5.79 0.19 1.06
C LEU A 35 -7.28 -0.06 1.37
N GLY A 36 -7.72 -1.32 1.41
CA GLY A 36 -9.05 -1.71 1.86
C GLY A 36 -10.17 -1.41 0.85
N SER A 37 -11.29 -2.14 1.01
CA SER A 37 -12.43 -2.11 0.08
C SER A 37 -13.17 -0.78 0.01
N ILE A 38 -13.06 0.07 1.04
CA ILE A 38 -13.72 1.38 1.05
C ILE A 38 -13.00 2.35 0.11
N VAL A 39 -11.66 2.34 0.12
CA VAL A 39 -10.85 3.18 -0.77
C VAL A 39 -10.81 2.58 -2.18
N THR A 40 -10.57 1.27 -2.29
CA THR A 40 -10.46 0.65 -3.62
C THR A 40 -11.81 0.42 -4.28
N GLY A 41 -12.90 0.20 -3.54
CA GLY A 41 -14.24 0.02 -4.10
C GLY A 41 -15.10 1.28 -3.99
N ASN A 42 -15.68 1.52 -2.81
CA ASN A 42 -16.73 2.53 -2.63
C ASN A 42 -16.33 3.95 -3.06
N MET A 43 -15.07 4.33 -2.86
CA MET A 43 -14.56 5.65 -3.27
C MET A 43 -14.44 5.74 -4.80
N LEU A 44 -13.87 4.72 -5.45
CA LEU A 44 -13.73 4.71 -6.92
C LEU A 44 -15.09 4.64 -7.61
N ASP A 45 -16.04 3.88 -7.07
CA ASP A 45 -17.39 3.77 -7.61
C ASP A 45 -18.12 5.12 -7.59
N LYS A 46 -17.97 5.89 -6.51
CA LYS A 46 -18.61 7.20 -6.35
C LYS A 46 -17.86 8.32 -7.06
N HIS A 47 -16.54 8.19 -7.18
CA HIS A 47 -15.65 9.22 -7.71
C HIS A 47 -14.61 8.60 -8.64
N PRO A 48 -14.99 8.23 -9.88
CA PRO A 48 -14.08 7.57 -10.84
C PRO A 48 -12.85 8.40 -11.19
N THR A 49 -12.89 9.72 -11.00
CA THR A 49 -11.74 10.63 -11.22
C THR A 49 -10.55 10.30 -10.31
N TYR A 50 -10.78 9.70 -9.14
CA TYR A 50 -9.72 9.26 -8.23
C TYR A 50 -8.96 8.01 -8.67
N CYS A 51 -9.36 7.37 -9.77
CA CYS A 51 -8.71 6.15 -10.25
C CYS A 51 -7.25 6.40 -10.66
N ASP A 52 -6.96 7.44 -11.45
CA ASP A 52 -5.57 7.77 -11.85
C ASP A 52 -4.71 8.20 -10.66
N PRO A 53 -5.16 9.11 -9.77
CA PRO A 53 -4.43 9.43 -8.54
C PRO A 53 -4.10 8.22 -7.68
N LEU A 54 -5.05 7.30 -7.49
CA LEU A 54 -4.86 6.10 -6.68
C LEU A 54 -3.84 5.15 -7.32
N VAL A 55 -3.92 4.93 -8.64
CA VAL A 55 -2.92 4.13 -9.37
C VAL A 55 -1.53 4.74 -9.20
N ARG A 56 -1.38 6.07 -9.35
CA ARG A 56 -0.10 6.76 -9.16
C ARG A 56 0.44 6.64 -7.73
N LEU A 57 -0.42 6.69 -6.72
CA LEU A 57 -0.02 6.47 -5.33
C LEU A 57 0.56 5.07 -5.14
N TYR A 58 -0.14 4.03 -5.64
CA TYR A 58 0.39 2.67 -5.61
C TYR A 58 1.75 2.58 -6.32
N MET A 59 1.89 3.20 -7.49
CA MET A 59 3.15 3.24 -8.24
C MET A 59 4.29 3.85 -7.43
N LEU A 60 4.03 4.98 -6.77
CA LEU A 60 5.02 5.68 -5.97
C LEU A 60 5.48 4.84 -4.78
N VAL A 61 4.53 4.26 -4.04
CA VAL A 61 4.83 3.38 -2.90
C VAL A 61 5.64 2.17 -3.37
N MET A 62 5.22 1.52 -4.45
CA MET A 62 5.92 0.36 -4.99
C MET A 62 7.33 0.70 -5.47
N ASN A 63 7.50 1.80 -6.22
CA ASN A 63 8.81 2.22 -6.71
C ASN A 63 9.77 2.47 -5.54
N CYS A 64 9.34 3.22 -4.53
CA CYS A 64 10.17 3.52 -3.37
C CYS A 64 10.55 2.26 -2.59
N VAL A 65 9.63 1.31 -2.43
CA VAL A 65 9.96 0.01 -1.81
C VAL A 65 10.94 -0.78 -2.68
N MET A 66 10.75 -0.76 -4.00
CA MET A 66 11.57 -1.50 -4.96
C MET A 66 12.98 -0.94 -5.13
N GLU A 67 13.22 0.32 -4.79
CA GLU A 67 14.58 0.89 -4.70
C GLU A 67 15.46 0.13 -3.70
N ASN A 68 14.85 -0.51 -2.70
CA ASN A 68 15.53 -1.40 -1.78
C ASN A 68 15.34 -2.87 -2.20
N SER A 69 16.44 -3.53 -2.57
CA SER A 69 16.46 -4.92 -3.05
C SER A 69 16.13 -5.97 -1.98
N ASP A 70 16.12 -5.57 -0.71
CA ASP A 70 15.85 -6.45 0.43
C ASP A 70 14.35 -6.70 0.63
N TYR A 71 13.50 -5.97 -0.09
CA TYR A 71 12.06 -6.05 0.04
C TYR A 71 11.37 -6.67 -1.19
N ASP A 72 10.43 -7.55 -0.88
CA ASP A 72 9.35 -7.97 -1.78
C ASP A 72 8.06 -7.24 -1.38
N ILE A 73 7.11 -7.14 -2.31
CA ILE A 73 5.80 -6.50 -2.08
C ILE A 73 4.68 -7.51 -2.31
N LEU A 74 3.79 -7.64 -1.33
CA LEU A 74 2.48 -8.23 -1.52
C LEU A 74 1.43 -7.13 -1.59
N LEU A 75 0.76 -7.01 -2.73
CA LEU A 75 -0.26 -6.01 -2.98
C LEU A 75 -1.64 -6.65 -3.12
N ILE A 76 -2.61 -6.11 -2.38
CA ILE A 76 -4.03 -6.42 -2.51
C ILE A 76 -4.74 -5.30 -3.27
N THR A 77 -5.44 -5.66 -4.35
CA THR A 77 -6.20 -4.71 -5.21
C THR A 77 -7.66 -5.11 -5.40
N SER A 78 -8.23 -5.91 -4.49
CA SER A 78 -9.64 -6.32 -4.58
C SER A 78 -10.58 -5.14 -4.73
N ASN A 79 -11.66 -5.37 -5.48
CA ASN A 79 -12.78 -4.44 -5.65
C ASN A 79 -12.41 -3.11 -6.31
N SER A 80 -11.31 -3.02 -7.05
CA SER A 80 -10.88 -1.76 -7.68
C SER A 80 -11.59 -1.43 -9.00
N GLY A 81 -12.36 -2.36 -9.55
CA GLY A 81 -13.07 -2.20 -10.82
C GLY A 81 -12.17 -2.31 -12.07
N GLU A 82 -12.80 -2.55 -13.22
CA GLU A 82 -12.09 -2.84 -14.48
C GLU A 82 -11.16 -1.70 -14.94
N ASN A 83 -11.56 -0.45 -14.71
CA ASN A 83 -10.75 0.72 -15.10
C ASN A 83 -9.45 0.82 -14.30
N PHE A 84 -9.50 0.56 -12.99
CA PHE A 84 -8.31 0.54 -12.16
C PHE A 84 -7.38 -0.58 -12.61
N GLU A 85 -7.91 -1.78 -12.82
CA GLU A 85 -7.13 -2.91 -13.29
C GLU A 85 -6.46 -2.60 -14.64
N ALA A 86 -7.17 -2.01 -15.60
CA ALA A 86 -6.61 -1.68 -16.92
C ALA A 86 -5.45 -0.67 -16.84
N MET A 87 -5.59 0.39 -16.04
CA MET A 87 -4.52 1.38 -15.83
C MET A 87 -3.33 0.76 -15.08
N PHE A 88 -3.63 0.02 -14.02
CA PHE A 88 -2.62 -0.65 -13.21
C PHE A 88 -1.83 -1.66 -14.05
N ARG A 89 -2.49 -2.46 -14.90
CA ARG A 89 -1.86 -3.38 -15.86
C ARG A 89 -0.92 -2.65 -16.81
N THR A 90 -1.33 -1.50 -17.35
CA THR A 90 -0.52 -0.67 -18.25
C THR A 90 0.74 -0.15 -17.56
N TYR A 91 0.69 0.10 -16.26
CA TYR A 91 1.88 0.44 -15.49
C TYR A 91 2.77 -0.78 -15.25
N LEU A 92 2.19 -1.91 -14.84
CA LEU A 92 2.95 -3.14 -14.58
C LEU A 92 3.71 -3.64 -15.81
N THR A 93 3.18 -3.43 -17.03
CA THR A 93 3.93 -3.79 -18.25
C THR A 93 5.24 -3.02 -18.38
N ARG A 94 5.28 -1.76 -17.91
CA ARG A 94 6.46 -0.87 -17.95
C ARG A 94 7.50 -1.20 -16.88
N LEU A 95 7.13 -1.87 -15.79
CA LEU A 95 8.07 -2.32 -14.77
C LEU A 95 8.80 -3.58 -15.22
N SER A 96 9.80 -3.52 -16.11
CA SER A 96 10.47 -4.71 -16.64
C SER A 96 11.44 -5.40 -15.66
N GLU A 97 12.09 -4.64 -14.77
CA GLU A 97 13.28 -5.13 -14.05
C GLU A 97 12.98 -5.81 -12.70
N ASN A 98 11.80 -5.57 -12.10
CA ASN A 98 11.50 -5.98 -10.72
C ASN A 98 10.21 -6.81 -10.56
N LYS A 99 9.61 -7.30 -11.66
CA LYS A 99 8.32 -8.03 -11.61
C LYS A 99 8.33 -9.24 -10.67
N HIS A 100 9.48 -9.89 -10.52
CA HIS A 100 9.62 -11.09 -9.71
C HIS A 100 9.51 -10.83 -8.19
N ARG A 101 9.59 -9.56 -7.75
CA ARG A 101 9.42 -9.13 -6.36
C ARG A 101 8.03 -8.56 -6.06
N LEU A 102 7.19 -8.48 -7.09
CA LEU A 102 5.81 -7.97 -7.00
C LEU A 102 4.85 -9.14 -7.00
N HIS A 103 4.16 -9.32 -5.88
CA HIS A 103 3.16 -10.36 -5.68
C HIS A 103 1.78 -9.70 -5.60
N PHE A 104 0.87 -10.16 -6.45
CA PHE A 104 -0.51 -9.66 -6.47
C PHE A 104 -1.44 -10.74 -5.93
N CYS A 105 -2.44 -10.30 -5.17
CA CYS A 105 -3.47 -11.19 -4.70
C CYS A 105 -4.80 -10.45 -4.58
N ASP A 106 -5.86 -11.03 -5.14
CA ASP A 106 -7.19 -10.42 -5.05
C ASP A 106 -7.70 -10.42 -3.61
N TRP A 107 -7.45 -11.49 -2.84
CA TRP A 107 -7.91 -11.58 -1.47
C TRP A 107 -7.01 -12.47 -0.63
N ILE A 108 -6.83 -12.06 0.63
CA ILE A 108 -6.14 -12.85 1.64
C ILE A 108 -6.84 -12.71 2.99
N ASN A 109 -6.79 -13.75 3.82
CA ASN A 109 -7.15 -13.62 5.23
C ASN A 109 -6.07 -12.78 5.93
N GLN A 110 -6.33 -11.47 6.05
CA GLN A 110 -5.39 -10.49 6.58
C GLN A 110 -4.93 -10.82 8.01
N VAL A 111 -5.84 -11.27 8.87
CA VAL A 111 -5.53 -11.59 10.27
C VAL A 111 -4.52 -12.74 10.36
N SER A 112 -4.78 -13.85 9.68
CA SER A 112 -3.84 -14.97 9.68
C SER A 112 -2.54 -14.60 8.97
N PHE A 113 -2.62 -13.85 7.87
CA PHE A 113 -1.44 -13.43 7.12
C PHE A 113 -0.50 -12.56 7.95
N LEU A 114 -1.01 -11.52 8.62
CA LEU A 114 -0.21 -10.64 9.46
C LEU A 114 0.45 -11.41 10.60
N ARG A 115 -0.27 -12.37 11.21
CA ARG A 115 0.24 -13.21 12.30
C ARG A 115 1.31 -14.19 11.82
N ASP A 116 1.06 -14.89 10.72
CA ASP A 116 1.85 -16.04 10.28
C ASP A 116 3.07 -15.62 9.47
N HIS A 117 2.97 -14.51 8.71
CA HIS A 117 4.06 -14.01 7.87
C HIS A 117 4.78 -12.78 8.43
N GLN A 118 4.20 -12.08 9.41
CA GLN A 118 4.79 -10.91 10.08
C GLN A 118 5.54 -9.97 9.13
N PRO A 119 4.86 -9.35 8.15
CA PRO A 119 5.52 -8.47 7.21
C PRO A 119 6.32 -7.39 7.93
N ALA A 120 7.39 -6.92 7.28
CA ALA A 120 8.25 -5.90 7.83
C ALA A 120 7.51 -4.57 8.02
N MET A 121 6.54 -4.30 7.14
CA MET A 121 5.68 -3.12 7.19
C MET A 121 4.33 -3.44 6.56
N PHE A 122 3.27 -2.84 7.13
CA PHE A 122 1.94 -2.82 6.54
C PHE A 122 1.56 -1.39 6.10
N VAL A 123 1.43 -1.18 4.80
CA VAL A 123 0.93 0.05 4.18
C VAL A 123 -0.58 -0.05 3.97
N TYR A 124 -1.33 0.85 4.62
CA TYR A 124 -2.79 0.79 4.62
C TYR A 124 -3.44 2.16 4.79
N HIS A 125 -4.75 2.20 4.60
CA HIS A 125 -5.54 3.44 4.61
C HIS A 125 -5.88 4.00 6.00
N GLY A 126 -5.59 3.29 7.09
CA GLY A 126 -5.96 3.75 8.45
C GLY A 126 -7.31 3.26 8.98
N GLY A 127 -7.93 2.26 8.35
CA GLY A 127 -9.15 1.64 8.89
C GLY A 127 -8.92 0.98 10.26
N GLY A 128 -9.82 1.22 11.21
CA GLY A 128 -9.65 0.80 12.60
C GLY A 128 -9.55 -0.72 12.83
N ASN A 129 -10.15 -1.54 11.97
CA ASN A 129 -10.00 -3.01 12.04
C ASN A 129 -8.57 -3.44 11.70
N SER A 130 -8.05 -2.98 10.55
CA SER A 130 -6.67 -3.23 10.13
C SER A 130 -5.64 -2.76 11.16
N LEU A 131 -5.90 -1.64 11.85
CA LEU A 131 -5.05 -1.18 12.95
C LEU A 131 -4.95 -2.24 14.07
N ARG A 132 -6.09 -2.74 14.57
CA ARG A 132 -6.11 -3.73 15.66
C ARG A 132 -5.40 -5.02 15.27
N GLU A 133 -5.61 -5.46 14.04
CA GLU A 133 -4.99 -6.68 13.49
C GLU A 133 -3.47 -6.54 13.42
N ALA A 134 -2.96 -5.41 12.90
CA ALA A 134 -1.54 -5.14 12.80
C ALA A 134 -0.85 -4.99 14.16
N VAL A 135 -1.48 -4.28 15.11
CA VAL A 135 -0.98 -4.15 16.48
C VAL A 135 -0.93 -5.52 17.16
N THR A 136 -1.98 -6.34 16.99
CA THR A 136 -2.01 -7.71 17.54
C THR A 136 -0.86 -8.56 17.00
N ALA A 137 -0.53 -8.41 15.71
CA ALA A 137 0.55 -9.11 15.03
C ALA A 137 1.95 -8.47 15.19
N CYS A 138 2.08 -7.38 15.95
CA CYS A 138 3.34 -6.62 16.11
C CYS A 138 3.95 -6.12 14.79
N VAL A 139 3.11 -5.75 13.82
CA VAL A 139 3.55 -5.30 12.49
C VAL A 139 3.63 -3.77 12.44
N PRO A 140 4.80 -3.19 12.10
CA PRO A 140 4.95 -1.75 11.89
C PRO A 140 4.01 -1.20 10.80
N LEU A 141 3.54 0.04 11.01
CA LEU A 141 2.48 0.64 10.20
C LEU A 141 2.96 1.81 9.35
N LEU A 142 2.46 1.87 8.12
CA LEU A 142 2.44 3.08 7.32
C LEU A 142 1.00 3.42 6.95
N VAL A 143 0.52 4.54 7.49
CA VAL A 143 -0.86 5.00 7.28
C VAL A 143 -0.89 6.05 6.18
N ILE A 144 -1.63 5.80 5.12
CA ILE A 144 -1.95 6.80 4.10
C ILE A 144 -3.46 7.08 4.21
N PRO A 145 -3.88 8.04 5.06
CA PRO A 145 -5.29 8.29 5.30
C PRO A 145 -5.91 9.07 4.14
N PHE A 146 -7.15 8.75 3.79
CA PHE A 146 -7.90 9.42 2.73
C PHE A 146 -9.01 10.31 3.29
N PHE A 147 -9.76 9.83 4.29
CA PHE A 147 -10.89 10.58 4.87
C PHE A 147 -11.38 10.00 6.20
N GLY A 148 -12.18 10.79 6.92
CA GLY A 148 -12.94 10.33 8.07
C GLY A 148 -12.08 9.87 9.26
N ASP A 149 -12.44 8.72 9.82
CA ASP A 149 -11.78 8.13 10.99
C ASP A 149 -10.32 7.72 10.73
N GLN A 150 -9.96 7.51 9.47
CA GLN A 150 -8.60 7.19 9.03
C GLN A 150 -7.58 8.25 9.48
N LEU A 151 -7.97 9.53 9.50
CA LEU A 151 -7.13 10.64 9.94
C LEU A 151 -6.82 10.55 11.44
N CYS A 152 -7.80 10.12 12.24
CA CYS A 152 -7.61 9.88 13.67
C CYS A 152 -6.66 8.71 13.89
N THR A 153 -6.85 7.60 13.17
CA THR A 153 -5.95 6.45 13.21
C THR A 153 -4.51 6.83 12.84
N ALA A 154 -4.32 7.63 11.80
CA ALA A 154 -3.02 8.16 11.40
C ALA A 154 -2.30 8.88 12.56
N ASN A 155 -3.01 9.75 13.27
CA ASN A 155 -2.47 10.46 14.42
C ASN A 155 -2.11 9.51 15.57
N VAL A 156 -2.97 8.54 15.87
CA VAL A 156 -2.72 7.53 16.92
C VAL A 156 -1.48 6.71 16.60
N VAL A 157 -1.34 6.22 15.36
CA VAL A 157 -0.16 5.45 14.91
C VAL A 157 1.12 6.26 15.07
N HIS A 158 1.09 7.53 14.66
CA HIS A 158 2.24 8.42 14.78
C HIS A 158 2.58 8.70 16.26
N PHE A 159 1.59 9.06 17.07
CA PHE A 159 1.75 9.42 18.48
C PHE A 159 2.27 8.25 19.32
N CYS A 160 1.72 7.06 19.11
CA CYS A 160 2.17 5.85 19.80
C CYS A 160 3.54 5.36 19.32
N GLY A 161 4.10 5.96 18.25
CA GLY A 161 5.40 5.57 17.71
C GLY A 161 5.41 4.14 17.19
N ILE A 162 4.30 3.66 16.63
CA ILE A 162 4.15 2.30 16.07
C ILE A 162 4.19 2.29 14.54
N GLY A 163 4.44 3.45 13.95
CA GLY A 163 4.49 3.67 12.53
C GLY A 163 4.57 5.15 12.18
N ARG A 164 4.36 5.46 10.91
CA ARG A 164 4.17 6.83 10.42
C ARG A 164 2.83 6.97 9.72
N SER A 165 2.40 8.22 9.64
CA SER A 165 1.36 8.63 8.70
C SER A 165 1.99 9.51 7.62
N LEU A 166 1.62 9.24 6.37
CA LEU A 166 1.87 10.12 5.23
C LEU A 166 0.60 10.89 4.94
N ARG A 167 0.27 11.78 5.87
CA ARG A 167 -0.80 12.75 5.71
C ARG A 167 -0.21 13.94 4.98
N LEU A 168 -0.75 14.23 3.81
CA LEU A 168 -0.44 15.47 3.12
C LEU A 168 -1.51 16.48 3.51
N ASP A 169 -1.14 17.40 4.39
CA ASP A 169 -1.94 18.57 4.74
C ASP A 169 -1.35 19.79 4.03
N PHE A 170 -1.79 20.09 2.81
CA PHE A 170 -1.61 21.45 2.31
C PHE A 170 -2.68 22.32 2.96
N SER A 171 -2.25 23.33 3.71
CA SER A 171 -3.18 24.28 4.34
C SER A 171 -3.98 25.01 3.27
N ALA A 172 -5.30 24.95 3.43
CA ALA A 172 -6.34 25.45 2.56
C ALA A 172 -6.20 26.94 2.20
N GLY A 173 -6.53 27.27 0.94
CA GLY A 173 -7.44 28.38 0.69
C GLY A 173 -8.83 27.97 1.17
N ASP A 174 -9.26 28.60 2.26
CA ASP A 174 -10.62 28.71 2.78
C ASP A 174 -11.65 27.56 2.61
N GLY A 175 -11.99 26.96 3.76
CA GLY A 175 -13.40 26.79 4.12
C GLY A 175 -13.97 25.37 4.00
N ASN A 176 -13.82 24.61 5.08
CA ASN A 176 -14.78 23.60 5.52
C ASN A 176 -15.03 22.43 4.54
N SER A 177 -14.04 21.55 4.34
CA SER A 177 -14.31 20.18 3.89
C SER A 177 -13.37 19.17 4.58
N ASN A 178 -13.95 18.16 5.22
CA ASN A 178 -13.24 17.03 5.84
C ASN A 178 -12.77 16.00 4.80
N THR A 179 -12.51 16.46 3.57
CA THR A 179 -12.16 15.65 2.41
C THR A 179 -10.81 16.12 1.93
N ILE A 180 -9.80 15.26 2.03
CA ILE A 180 -8.53 15.50 1.35
C ILE A 180 -8.84 15.50 -0.15
N ASP A 181 -8.62 16.62 -0.82
CA ASP A 181 -8.65 16.62 -2.27
C ASP A 181 -7.42 15.85 -2.77
N MET A 182 -7.64 14.59 -3.11
CA MET A 182 -6.61 13.70 -3.62
C MET A 182 -5.99 14.20 -4.92
N GLU A 183 -6.70 14.98 -5.74
CA GLU A 183 -6.20 15.41 -7.05
C GLU A 183 -5.03 16.39 -6.93
N GLU A 184 -5.06 17.31 -5.96
CA GLU A 184 -4.02 18.35 -5.85
C GLU A 184 -2.88 17.95 -4.91
N THR A 185 -3.15 17.07 -3.95
CA THR A 185 -2.26 16.90 -2.79
C THR A 185 -1.19 15.82 -3.01
N TYR A 186 -1.56 14.60 -3.38
CA TYR A 186 -0.61 13.48 -3.52
C TYR A 186 0.20 13.50 -4.82
N LEU A 187 -0.26 14.28 -5.81
CA LEU A 187 0.26 14.23 -7.18
C LEU A 187 1.27 15.32 -7.52
N THR A 188 1.39 16.37 -6.71
CA THR A 188 2.43 17.38 -6.90
C THR A 188 3.81 16.76 -6.73
N ALA A 189 4.82 17.31 -7.41
CA ALA A 189 6.21 16.86 -7.25
C ALA A 189 6.68 16.95 -5.79
N GLU A 190 6.13 17.91 -5.03
CA GLU A 190 6.36 18.05 -3.60
C GLU A 190 5.68 16.94 -2.80
N GLY A 191 4.39 16.67 -3.05
CA GLY A 191 3.66 15.56 -2.42
C GLY A 191 4.33 14.20 -2.67
N GLN A 192 4.77 13.95 -3.90
CA GLN A 192 5.50 12.73 -4.26
C GLN A 192 6.85 12.61 -3.52
N ARG A 193 7.61 13.71 -3.42
CA ARG A 193 8.87 13.76 -2.66
C ARG A 193 8.64 13.52 -1.17
N TYR A 194 7.60 14.11 -0.61
CA TYR A 194 7.23 13.91 0.80
C TYR A 194 6.89 12.44 1.08
N ILE A 195 6.05 11.82 0.24
CA ILE A 195 5.67 10.41 0.39
C ILE A 195 6.91 9.51 0.29
N GLY A 196 7.76 9.73 -0.71
CA GLY A 196 9.00 8.98 -0.91
C GLY A 196 9.95 9.12 0.29
N ALA A 197 10.20 10.34 0.77
CA ALA A 197 11.04 10.57 1.95
C ALA A 197 10.44 9.93 3.22
N GLY A 198 9.13 9.98 3.37
CA GLY A 198 8.43 9.36 4.50
C GLY A 198 8.52 7.83 4.47
N LEU A 199 8.41 7.20 3.30
CA LEU A 199 8.64 5.76 3.13
C LEU A 199 10.06 5.36 3.55
N VAL A 200 11.07 6.12 3.11
CA VAL A 200 12.48 5.90 3.49
C VAL A 200 12.68 6.04 5.01
N ASP A 201 12.10 7.08 5.64
CA ASP A 201 12.14 7.24 7.11
C ASP A 201 11.56 6.02 7.82
N VAL A 202 10.41 5.51 7.34
CA VAL A 202 9.75 4.36 7.96
C VAL A 202 10.61 3.12 7.87
N MET A 203 11.16 2.84 6.68
CA MET A 203 12.04 1.68 6.47
C MET A 203 13.27 1.71 7.36
N SER A 204 13.79 2.90 7.66
CA SER A 204 14.96 3.06 8.54
C SER A 204 14.65 2.83 10.04
N ARG A 205 13.36 2.74 10.42
CA ARG A 205 12.92 2.73 11.83
C ARG A 205 12.03 1.54 12.20
N LEU A 206 11.93 0.54 11.32
CA LEU A 206 11.03 -0.62 11.50
C LEU A 206 11.22 -1.35 12.84
N GLU A 207 12.47 -1.57 13.26
CA GLU A 207 12.77 -2.23 14.53
C GLU A 207 12.28 -1.42 15.75
N GLY A 208 12.45 -0.10 15.70
CA GLY A 208 11.97 0.80 16.74
C GLY A 208 10.44 0.80 16.85
N PHE A 209 9.75 0.79 15.70
CA PHE A 209 8.29 0.68 15.68
C PHE A 209 7.81 -0.65 16.24
N ARG A 210 8.43 -1.77 15.84
CA ARG A 210 8.10 -3.10 16.36
C ARG A 210 8.25 -3.18 17.88
N ALA A 211 9.37 -2.67 18.41
CA ALA A 211 9.62 -2.62 19.85
C ALA A 211 8.58 -1.78 20.61
N ASN A 212 8.08 -0.70 20.01
CA ASN A 212 7.01 0.09 20.62
C ASN A 212 5.66 -0.63 20.60
N ILE A 213 5.33 -1.35 19.53
CA ILE A 213 4.10 -2.15 19.48
C ILE A 213 4.11 -3.24 20.55
N GLU A 214 5.24 -3.91 20.74
CA GLU A 214 5.38 -4.96 21.76
C GLU A 214 5.14 -4.43 23.18
N LYS A 215 5.58 -3.21 23.49
CA LYS A 215 5.32 -2.56 24.78
C LYS A 215 3.85 -2.25 25.00
N LEU A 216 3.09 -1.96 23.94
CA LEU A 216 1.65 -1.68 24.05
C LEU A 216 0.80 -2.94 24.31
N LYS A 217 1.37 -4.13 24.13
CA LYS A 217 0.68 -5.41 24.39
C LYS A 217 0.82 -5.88 25.85
N GLN A 218 1.74 -5.29 26.62
CA GLN A 218 2.00 -5.61 28.03
C GLN A 218 1.05 -4.85 28.94
#